data_AF-A0A4U6MV92-F1
#
_entry.id   AF-A0A4U6MV92-F1
#
_cell.length_a   1.000
_cell.length_b   1.000
_cell.length_c   1.000
_cell.angle_alpha   90.00
_cell.angle_beta   90.00
_cell.angle_gamma   90.00
#
_symmetry.space_group_name_H-M   'P 1'
#
loop_
_entity.id
_entity.type
_entity.pdbx_description
1 polymer ?
#
loop_
_entity_poly.entity_id
_entity_poly.type
_entity_poly.pdbx_seq_one_letter_code
_entity_poly.pdbx_strand_id
1 'polypeptide(L)' 'MSHGIVIIGSGFAARQLVKNIRKQDAAVPLTLIAADSMDEYNKPDLSHVISQSQR' A
#
# COMPACT_ATOMS: atom_id res chain seq x y z
N MET A 1 25.72 -3.12 7.49
CA MET A 1 24.72 -3.60 6.52
C MET A 1 23.36 -3.44 7.18
N SER A 2 22.52 -2.50 6.74
CA SER A 2 21.12 -2.49 7.21
C SER A 2 20.38 -3.62 6.51
N HIS A 3 19.68 -4.45 7.29
CA HIS A 3 18.78 -5.44 6.72
C HIS A 3 17.59 -4.67 6.12
N GLY A 4 17.32 -4.84 4.83
CA GLY A 4 16.20 -4.18 4.16
C GLY A 4 14.85 -4.65 4.71
N ILE A 5 13.80 -3.88 4.44
CA ILE A 5 12.43 -4.19 4.86
C ILE A 5 11.68 -4.84 3.68
N VAL A 6 11.07 -6.01 3.91
CA VAL A 6 10.20 -6.67 2.93
C VAL A 6 8.77 -6.63 3.44
N ILE A 7 7.85 -6.12 2.62
CA ILE A 7 6.41 -6.04 2.92
C ILE A 7 5.66 -6.90 1.90
N ILE A 8 4.77 -7.76 2.40
CA ILE A 8 3.89 -8.62 1.58
C ILE A 8 2.46 -8.08 1.65
N GLY A 9 1.92 -7.73 0.49
CA GLY A 9 0.65 -7.03 0.31
C GLY A 9 0.85 -5.54 0.01
N SER A 10 0.03 -4.99 -0.88
CA SER A 10 0.12 -3.63 -1.44
C SER A 10 -1.04 -2.70 -1.05
N GLY A 11 -1.96 -3.18 -0.22
CA GLY A 11 -3.15 -2.44 0.17
C GLY A 11 -2.87 -1.24 1.07
N PHE A 12 -3.94 -0.64 1.58
CA PHE A 12 -3.88 0.56 2.42
C PHE A 12 -2.85 0.49 3.55
N ALA A 13 -2.82 -0.62 4.31
CA ALA A 13 -1.89 -0.80 5.42
C ALA A 13 -0.42 -0.70 4.98
N ALA A 14 -0.05 -1.41 3.91
CA ALA A 14 1.31 -1.39 3.38
C ALA A 14 1.71 0.01 2.89
N ARG A 15 0.81 0.68 2.17
CA ARG A 15 1.07 2.04 1.65
C ARG A 15 1.26 3.06 2.77
N GLN A 16 0.44 3.01 3.82
CA GLN A 16 0.61 3.89 4.99
C GLN A 16 1.92 3.59 5.72
N LEU A 17 2.28 2.31 5.86
CA LEU A 17 3.54 1.91 6.46
C LEU A 17 4.74 2.45 5.67
N VAL A 18 4.76 2.26 4.35
CA VAL A 18 5.83 2.79 3.48
C VAL A 18 5.93 4.31 3.58
N LYS A 19 4.81 5.03 3.56
CA LYS A 19 4.78 6.49 3.72
C LYS A 19 5.42 6.92 5.04
N ASN A 20 5.12 6.24 6.14
CA ASN A 20 5.68 6.58 7.45
C ASN A 20 7.16 6.19 7.58
N ILE A 21 7.58 5.06 7.02
CA ILE A 21 8.99 4.66 6.95
C ILE A 21 9.78 5.72 6.18
N ARG A 22 9.31 6.14 5.00
CA ARG A 22 10.00 7.15 4.17
C ARG A 22 10.09 8.53 4.82
N LYS A 23 9.17 8.88 5.73
CA LYS A 23 9.28 10.11 6.54
C LYS A 23 10.38 10.02 7.60
N GLN A 24 10.67 8.82 8.10
CA GLN A 24 11.68 8.58 9.14
C GLN A 24 13.07 8.33 8.53
N ASP A 25 13.14 7.51 7.48
CA ASP A 25 14.36 7.15 6.79
C ASP A 25 14.07 6.95 5.29
N ALA A 26 14.57 7.88 4.47
CA ALA A 26 14.43 7.81 3.03
C ALA A 26 15.39 6.80 2.37
N ALA A 27 16.49 6.44 3.04
CA ALA A 27 17.56 5.61 2.49
C ALA A 27 17.38 4.12 2.78
N VAL A 28 16.51 3.74 3.70
CA VAL A 28 16.27 2.32 4.01
C VAL A 28 15.80 1.55 2.75
N PRO A 29 16.47 0.43 2.41
CA PRO A 29 16.01 -0.44 1.33
C PRO A 29 14.65 -1.04 1.67
N LEU A 30 13.68 -0.93 0.75
CA LEU A 30 12.32 -1.41 0.96
C LEU A 30 11.82 -2.13 -0.29
N THR A 31 11.34 -3.36 -0.11
CA THR A 31 10.73 -4.18 -1.15
C THR A 31 9.26 -4.42 -0.83
N LEU A 32 8.39 -4.18 -1.79
CA LEU A 32 6.95 -4.41 -1.67
C LEU A 32 6.55 -5.50 -2.67
N ILE A 33 5.89 -6.55 -2.18
CA ILE A 33 5.45 -7.69 -2.99
C ILE A 33 3.94 -7.75 -2.93
N ALA A 34 3.28 -7.84 -4.09
CA ALA A 34 1.84 -8.01 -4.17
C ALA A 34 1.49 -9.15 -5.11
N ALA A 35 0.35 -9.79 -4.86
CA ALA A 35 -0.22 -10.77 -5.78
C ALA A 35 -1.04 -10.12 -6.91
N ASP A 36 -1.36 -8.84 -6.76
CA ASP A 36 -2.15 -8.03 -7.69
C ASP A 36 -1.29 -6.99 -8.41
N SER A 37 -1.95 -6.12 -9.20
CA SER A 37 -1.34 -5.03 -9.97
C SER A 37 -0.79 -3.88 -9.10
N MET A 38 -0.96 -3.92 -7.78
CA MET A 38 -0.50 -2.88 -6.86
C MET A 38 -1.21 -1.52 -7.02
N ASP A 39 -2.29 -1.46 -7.79
CA ASP A 39 -3.05 -0.24 -8.05
C ASP A 39 -3.55 0.40 -6.75
N GLU A 40 -3.62 1.72 -6.73
CA GLU A 40 -4.20 2.41 -5.59
C GLU A 40 -5.72 2.27 -5.64
N TYR A 41 -6.27 1.61 -4.65
CA TYR A 41 -7.72 1.55 -4.49
C TYR A 41 -8.08 1.64 -3.02
N ASN A 42 -9.20 2.32 -2.75
CA ASN A 42 -9.84 2.27 -1.46
C ASN A 42 -10.79 1.07 -1.47
N LYS A 43 -10.41 0.01 -0.75
CA LYS A 43 -11.22 -1.21 -0.62
C LYS A 43 -12.69 -0.93 -0.22
N PRO A 44 -13.01 0.01 0.71
CA PRO A 44 -14.40 0.33 1.02
C PRO A 44 -15.17 0.95 -0.15
N ASP A 45 -14.50 1.78 -0.95
CA ASP A 45 -15.11 2.50 -2.07
C ASP A 45 -15.59 1.57 -3.17
N LEU A 46 -14.94 0.41 -3.35
CA LEU A 46 -15.39 -0.62 -4.30
C LEU A 46 -16.84 -1.05 -4.04
N SER A 47 -17.20 -1.30 -2.78
CA SER A 47 -18.59 -1.61 -2.43
C SER A 47 -19.49 -0.38 -2.40
N HIS A 48 -18.94 0.79 -2.06
CA HIS A 48 -19.72 2.00 -1.86
C HIS A 48 -20.20 2.63 -3.17
N VAL A 49 -19.34 2.68 -4.19
CA VAL A 49 -19.69 3.18 -5.52
C VAL A 49 -20.76 2.28 -6.15
N ILE A 50 -20.66 0.96 -5.96
CA ILE A 50 -21.65 0.01 -6.44
C ILE A 50 -22.98 0.19 -5.72
N SER A 51 -22.99 0.42 -4.40
CA SER A 51 -24.23 0.59 -3.64
C SER A 51 -24.92 1.94 -3.87
N GLN A 52 -24.16 2.99 -4.19
CA GLN A 52 -24.71 4.33 -4.47
C GLN A 52 -25.20 4.54 -5.92
N SER A 53 -25.04 3.56 -6.83
CA SER A 53 -25.40 3.69 -8.25
C SER A 53 -24.84 4.95 -8.93
N GLN A 54 -23.71 5.47 -8.44
CA GLN A 54 -22.99 6.56 -9.08
C GLN A 54 -22.26 5.97 -10.30
N ARG A 55 -22.78 6.31 -11.48
CA ARG A 55 -22.17 5.98 -12.78
C ARG A 55 -21.11 7.00 -13.16
#